data_AF-A0A401Z7L4-F1
#
_entry.id   AF-A0A401Z7L4-F1
#
_cell.length_a   1.000
_cell.length_b   1.000
_cell.length_c   1.000
_cell.angle_alpha   90.00
_cell.angle_beta   90.00
_cell.angle_gamma   90.00
#
_symmetry.space_group_name_H-M   'P 1'
#
loop_
_entity.id
_entity.type
_entity.pdbx_description
1 polymer ?
#
loop_
_entity_poly.entity_id
_entity_poly.type
_entity_poly.pdbx_seq_one_letter_code
_entity_poly.pdbx_strand_id
1 'polypeptide(L)'
;MGTEEYPPDTGSLACLSAEDKKKRLDAMVKIWQSDTEKRCQPENLATFISAAGLNEYRYSVSLRFPEWERSVVVGQVLTLQRTPQGEDRPVLFSQWRHEPLLKKMPDWKQHLPDETVFNISVRITPGGLGEGSKWAIVMPKDMLPRYRPGWPRQQDWVAWTQSFDWLSVSTGFIHGLLNAL
;
A
#
# COMPACT_ATOMS: atom_id res chain seq x y z
N MET A 1 -15.13 -22.56 15.66
CA MET A 1 -14.15 -21.45 15.70
C MET A 1 -14.87 -20.23 15.17
N GLY A 2 -15.10 -19.23 16.03
CA GLY A 2 -15.91 -18.07 15.68
C GLY A 2 -15.32 -17.33 14.49
N THR A 3 -16.16 -17.01 13.50
CA THR A 3 -15.90 -15.92 12.59
C THR A 3 -15.83 -14.65 13.45
N GLU A 4 -14.64 -14.25 13.86
CA GLU A 4 -14.42 -12.87 14.28
C GLU A 4 -14.76 -12.02 13.06
N GLU A 5 -16.01 -11.54 13.02
CA GLU A 5 -16.44 -10.57 12.05
C GLU A 5 -15.57 -9.34 12.23
N TYR A 6 -14.98 -8.91 11.13
CA TYR A 6 -14.25 -7.67 11.06
C TYR A 6 -15.10 -6.55 11.67
N PRO A 7 -14.58 -5.77 12.63
CA PRO A 7 -15.41 -4.81 13.35
C PRO A 7 -16.05 -3.81 12.38
N PRO A 8 -17.30 -3.37 12.66
CA PRO A 8 -17.98 -2.37 11.84
C PRO A 8 -17.09 -1.13 11.71
N ASP A 9 -17.22 -0.39 10.60
CA ASP A 9 -16.39 0.78 10.33
C ASP A 9 -16.37 1.72 11.56
N THR A 10 -15.23 1.82 12.24
CA THR A 10 -15.05 2.73 13.38
C THR A 10 -14.28 3.96 12.91
N GLY A 11 -14.76 5.15 13.28
CA GLY A 11 -14.15 6.44 12.92
C GLY A 11 -15.18 7.55 12.68
N SER A 12 -14.74 8.81 12.71
CA SER A 12 -15.63 9.96 12.49
C SER A 12 -16.17 10.04 11.06
N LEU A 13 -15.45 9.46 10.10
CA LEU A 13 -15.87 9.41 8.70
C LEU A 13 -16.71 8.17 8.36
N ALA A 14 -16.77 7.18 9.26
CA ALA A 14 -17.58 5.97 9.05
C ALA A 14 -19.09 6.28 8.93
N CYS A 15 -19.55 7.36 9.58
CA CYS A 15 -20.95 7.80 9.58
C CYS A 15 -21.34 8.68 8.38
N LEU A 16 -20.41 8.99 7.47
CA LEU A 16 -20.71 9.79 6.28
C LEU A 16 -21.62 9.03 5.30
N SER A 17 -22.31 9.80 4.44
CA SER A 17 -23.09 9.22 3.35
C SER A 17 -22.17 8.43 2.39
N ALA A 18 -22.72 7.43 1.70
CA ALA A 18 -21.96 6.65 0.71
C ALA A 18 -21.40 7.55 -0.43
N GLU A 19 -22.14 8.60 -0.80
CA GLU A 19 -21.71 9.58 -1.80
C GLU A 19 -20.50 10.39 -1.31
N ASP A 20 -20.54 10.89 -0.07
CA ASP A 20 -19.42 11.64 0.52
C ASP A 20 -18.19 10.76 0.71
N LYS A 21 -18.39 9.51 1.15
CA LYS A 21 -17.33 8.51 1.26
C LYS A 21 -16.63 8.32 -0.09
N LYS A 22 -17.40 8.11 -1.17
CA LYS A 22 -16.86 7.95 -2.52
C LYS A 22 -16.12 9.20 -3.01
N LYS A 23 -16.71 10.39 -2.85
CA LYS A 23 -16.11 11.65 -3.29
C LYS A 23 -14.77 11.93 -2.61
N ARG A 24 -14.70 11.72 -1.29
CA ARG A 24 -13.45 11.86 -0.51
C ARG A 24 -12.41 10.87 -1.00
N LEU A 25 -12.82 9.63 -1.20
CA LEU A 25 -11.96 8.54 -1.64
C LEU A 25 -11.34 8.83 -3.02
N ASP A 26 -12.16 9.27 -3.98
CA ASP A 26 -11.71 9.64 -5.33
C ASP A 26 -10.71 10.82 -5.29
N ALA A 27 -10.99 11.83 -4.46
CA ALA A 27 -10.08 12.96 -4.27
C ALA A 27 -8.72 12.53 -3.71
N MET A 28 -8.71 11.61 -2.75
CA MET A 28 -7.48 11.12 -2.11
C MET A 28 -6.64 10.29 -3.06
N VAL A 29 -7.26 9.43 -3.87
CA VAL A 29 -6.54 8.67 -4.90
C VAL A 29 -5.88 9.59 -5.91
N LYS A 30 -6.60 10.62 -6.37
CA LYS A 30 -6.03 11.60 -7.30
C LYS A 30 -4.80 12.31 -6.71
N ILE A 31 -4.86 12.69 -5.43
CA ILE A 31 -3.73 13.30 -4.72
C ILE A 31 -2.55 12.32 -4.66
N TRP A 32 -2.79 11.07 -4.25
CA TRP A 32 -1.73 10.07 -4.11
C TRP A 32 -1.08 9.65 -5.43
N GLN A 33 -1.87 9.54 -6.51
CA GLN A 33 -1.36 9.32 -7.86
C GLN A 33 -0.47 10.48 -8.28
N SER A 34 -0.96 11.72 -8.16
CA SER A 34 -0.18 12.90 -8.52
C SER A 34 1.13 13.02 -7.73
N ASP A 35 1.09 12.75 -6.43
CA ASP A 35 2.29 12.77 -5.58
C ASP A 35 3.30 11.71 -5.98
N THR A 36 2.83 10.51 -6.35
CA THR A 36 3.71 9.43 -6.81
C THR A 36 4.31 9.78 -8.17
N GLU A 37 3.51 10.28 -9.11
CA GLU A 37 3.96 10.71 -10.44
C GLU A 37 5.01 11.82 -10.37
N LYS A 38 4.85 12.79 -9.46
CA LYS A 38 5.85 13.84 -9.22
C LYS A 38 7.17 13.28 -8.70
N ARG A 39 7.13 12.25 -7.87
CA ARG A 39 8.34 11.58 -7.36
C ARG A 39 9.00 10.70 -8.43
N CYS A 40 8.23 10.18 -9.38
CA CYS A 40 8.71 9.39 -10.53
C CYS A 40 9.34 10.22 -11.66
N GLN A 41 9.42 11.55 -11.55
CA GLN A 41 10.01 12.39 -12.60
C GLN A 41 11.51 12.10 -12.79
N PRO A 42 12.05 12.24 -14.01
CA PRO A 42 13.44 11.90 -14.32
C PRO A 42 14.48 12.52 -13.37
N GLU A 43 14.28 13.79 -12.98
CA GLU A 43 15.16 14.52 -12.06
C GLU A 43 15.21 13.93 -10.64
N ASN A 44 14.19 13.18 -10.24
CA ASN A 44 14.08 12.54 -8.93
C ASN A 44 14.25 11.02 -8.98
N LEU A 45 14.48 10.45 -10.18
CA LEU A 45 14.32 9.03 -10.45
C LEU A 45 15.25 8.15 -9.59
N ALA A 46 16.53 8.50 -9.44
CA ALA A 46 17.46 7.74 -8.61
C ALA A 46 17.04 7.70 -7.13
N THR A 47 16.66 8.85 -6.57
CA THR A 47 16.14 8.96 -5.20
C THR A 47 14.86 8.18 -5.04
N PHE A 48 13.99 8.24 -6.04
CA PHE A 48 12.73 7.51 -6.07
C PHE A 48 12.94 6.00 -6.09
N ILE A 49 13.82 5.49 -6.97
CA ILE A 49 14.15 4.05 -7.07
C ILE A 49 14.64 3.54 -5.71
N SER A 50 15.60 4.24 -5.10
CA SER A 50 16.14 3.88 -3.78
C SER A 50 15.06 3.94 -2.69
N ALA A 51 14.25 5.00 -2.66
CA ALA A 51 13.19 5.16 -1.66
C ALA A 51 12.08 4.11 -1.81
N ALA A 52 11.71 3.75 -3.04
CA ALA A 52 10.74 2.72 -3.34
C ALA A 52 11.30 1.30 -3.13
N GLY A 53 12.62 1.16 -3.05
CA GLY A 53 13.35 -0.12 -2.93
C GLY A 53 13.46 -0.86 -4.26
N LEU A 54 13.29 -0.18 -5.39
CA LEU A 54 13.30 -0.79 -6.73
C LEU A 54 14.71 -1.13 -7.23
N ASN A 55 15.75 -0.70 -6.51
CA ASN A 55 17.13 -1.15 -6.69
C ASN A 55 17.36 -2.58 -6.16
N GLU A 56 16.50 -3.05 -5.25
CA GLU A 56 16.62 -4.36 -4.61
C GLU A 56 15.43 -5.27 -4.93
N TYR A 57 14.23 -4.69 -5.09
CA TYR A 57 12.98 -5.41 -5.30
C TYR A 57 12.42 -5.10 -6.68
N ARG A 58 11.72 -6.07 -7.29
CA ARG A 58 11.12 -5.88 -8.62
C ARG A 58 9.89 -4.97 -8.59
N TYR A 59 9.08 -5.12 -7.54
CA TYR A 59 7.84 -4.37 -7.35
C TYR A 59 7.84 -3.67 -6.00
N SER A 60 7.22 -2.50 -5.93
CA SER A 60 6.84 -1.83 -4.70
C SER A 60 5.35 -1.53 -4.74
N VAL A 61 4.59 -2.13 -3.82
CA VAL A 61 3.13 -2.04 -3.76
C VAL A 61 2.74 -1.21 -2.55
N SER A 62 2.20 -0.02 -2.76
CA SER A 62 1.61 0.80 -1.69
C SER A 62 0.13 0.49 -1.58
N LEU A 63 -0.30 0.02 -0.40
CA LEU A 63 -1.68 -0.30 -0.10
C LEU A 63 -2.24 0.77 0.85
N ARG A 64 -3.39 1.34 0.51
CA ARG A 64 -4.05 2.36 1.33
C ARG A 64 -5.51 2.00 1.59
N PHE A 65 -5.89 2.12 2.86
CA PHE A 65 -7.16 1.67 3.41
C PHE A 65 -7.86 2.83 4.08
N PRO A 66 -9.00 3.30 3.57
CA PRO A 66 -9.79 4.33 4.24
C PRO A 66 -10.46 3.75 5.50
N GLU A 67 -10.62 4.57 6.55
CA GLU A 67 -11.28 4.13 7.80
C GLU A 67 -12.76 3.76 7.63
N TRP A 68 -13.40 4.30 6.60
CA TRP A 68 -14.86 4.24 6.39
C TRP A 68 -15.32 3.19 5.37
N GLU A 69 -14.39 2.48 4.74
CA GLU A 69 -14.67 1.40 3.80
C GLU A 69 -13.51 0.39 3.84
N ARG A 70 -13.53 -0.44 4.88
CA ARG A 70 -12.40 -1.30 5.22
C ARG A 70 -12.34 -2.59 4.38
N SER A 71 -13.34 -2.85 3.53
CA SER A 71 -13.32 -3.95 2.58
C SER A 71 -12.62 -3.59 1.26
N VAL A 72 -12.25 -2.33 1.10
CA VAL A 72 -11.65 -1.78 -0.11
C VAL A 72 -10.23 -1.30 0.16
N VAL A 73 -9.38 -1.53 -0.84
CA VAL A 73 -7.99 -1.10 -0.82
C VAL A 73 -7.62 -0.47 -2.16
N VAL A 74 -6.88 0.63 -2.08
CA VAL A 74 -6.14 1.18 -3.21
C VAL A 74 -4.75 0.57 -3.21
N GLY A 75 -4.41 -0.13 -4.28
CA GLY A 75 -3.03 -0.53 -4.54
C GLY A 75 -2.41 0.37 -5.59
N GLN A 76 -1.23 0.91 -5.31
CA GLN A 76 -0.34 1.49 -6.30
C GLN A 76 0.88 0.59 -6.45
N VAL A 77 1.03 -0.02 -7.63
CA VAL A 77 2.17 -0.85 -7.99
C VAL A 77 3.17 -0.01 -8.75
N LEU A 78 4.41 -0.06 -8.30
CA LEU A 78 5.56 0.55 -8.94
C LEU A 78 6.53 -0.54 -9.38
N THR A 79 7.02 -0.45 -10.61
CA THR A 79 8.09 -1.29 -11.16
C THR A 79 8.96 -0.46 -12.10
N LEU A 80 10.15 -0.96 -12.41
CA LEU A 80 10.96 -0.44 -13.50
C LEU A 80 10.75 -1.30 -14.75
N GLN A 81 10.61 -0.63 -15.90
CA GLN A 81 10.62 -1.25 -17.21
C GLN A 81 11.85 -0.76 -17.97
N ARG A 82 12.68 -1.69 -18.43
CA ARG A 82 13.86 -1.35 -19.21
C ARG A 82 13.43 -1.06 -20.65
N THR A 83 13.77 0.12 -21.14
CA THR A 83 13.52 0.52 -22.53
C THR A 83 14.48 -0.22 -23.47
N PRO A 84 14.18 -0.28 -24.79
CA PRO A 84 15.11 -0.82 -25.79
C PRO A 84 16.49 -0.13 -25.79
N GLN A 85 16.53 1.13 -25.35
CA GLN A 85 17.74 1.94 -25.21
C GLN A 85 18.53 1.62 -23.93
N GLY A 86 18.02 0.73 -23.07
CA GLY A 86 18.65 0.30 -21.84
C GLY A 86 18.39 1.20 -20.62
N GLU A 87 17.48 2.16 -20.74
CA GLU A 87 17.10 3.07 -19.65
C GLU A 87 15.97 2.47 -18.81
N ASP A 88 16.01 2.67 -17.50
CA ASP A 88 14.92 2.23 -16.61
C ASP A 88 13.85 3.32 -16.55
N ARG A 89 12.63 2.97 -16.98
CA ARG A 89 11.45 3.83 -16.90
C ARG A 89 10.52 3.36 -15.79
N PRO A 90 10.11 4.23 -14.86
CA PRO A 90 9.13 3.85 -13.85
C PRO A 90 7.76 3.63 -14.49
N VAL A 91 7.12 2.54 -14.09
CA VAL A 91 5.73 2.22 -14.40
C VAL A 91 4.93 2.30 -13.11
N LEU A 92 3.91 3.16 -13.10
CA LEU A 92 2.93 3.28 -12.03
C LEU A 92 1.61 2.73 -12.50
N PHE A 93 1.09 1.75 -11.77
CA PHE A 93 -0.24 1.21 -11.95
C PHE A 93 -1.03 1.40 -10.67
N SER A 94 -2.28 1.83 -10.79
CA SER A 94 -3.17 2.02 -9.65
C SER A 94 -4.46 1.28 -9.90
N GLN A 95 -4.93 0.55 -8.90
CA GLN A 95 -6.20 -0.17 -8.99
C GLN A 95 -6.95 -0.14 -7.66
N TRP A 96 -8.27 -0.20 -7.76
CA TRP A 96 -9.18 -0.47 -6.66
C TRP A 96 -9.51 -1.96 -6.61
N ARG A 97 -9.45 -2.52 -5.41
CA ARG A 97 -9.89 -3.90 -5.20
C ARG A 97 -10.74 -3.98 -3.95
N HIS A 98 -11.84 -4.70 -4.07
CA HIS A 98 -12.45 -5.33 -2.90
C HIS A 98 -11.60 -6.56 -2.62
N GLU A 99 -11.02 -6.63 -1.43
CA GLU A 99 -10.10 -7.70 -1.07
C GLU A 99 -10.71 -8.51 0.09
N PRO A 100 -11.25 -9.72 -0.16
CA PRO A 100 -11.88 -10.53 0.87
C PRO A 100 -10.97 -10.81 2.06
N LEU A 101 -9.66 -10.90 1.87
CA LEU A 101 -8.71 -11.11 2.97
C LEU A 101 -8.74 -9.97 4.00
N LEU A 102 -9.14 -8.75 3.62
CA LEU A 102 -9.21 -7.62 4.55
C LEU A 102 -10.23 -7.82 5.66
N LYS A 103 -11.21 -8.71 5.48
CA LYS A 103 -12.14 -9.10 6.55
C LYS A 103 -11.47 -9.81 7.73
N LYS A 104 -10.23 -10.27 7.56
CA LYS A 104 -9.43 -10.89 8.63
C LYS A 104 -8.28 -9.99 9.09
N MET A 105 -8.20 -8.77 8.56
CA MET A 105 -7.18 -7.83 8.98
C MET A 105 -7.44 -7.45 10.45
N PRO A 106 -6.41 -7.27 11.28
CA PRO A 106 -6.63 -6.73 12.61
C PRO A 106 -7.11 -5.28 12.52
N ASP A 107 -7.90 -4.83 13.49
CA ASP A 107 -8.43 -3.46 13.51
C ASP A 107 -7.32 -2.42 13.69
N TRP A 108 -6.85 -1.87 12.57
CA TRP A 108 -5.75 -0.90 12.56
C TRP A 108 -6.09 0.39 13.32
N LYS A 109 -7.39 0.73 13.48
CA LYS A 109 -7.80 1.93 14.24
C LYS A 109 -7.54 1.79 15.73
N GLN A 110 -7.42 0.58 16.28
CA GLN A 110 -6.98 0.39 17.67
C GLN A 110 -5.53 0.86 17.86
N HIS A 111 -4.72 0.76 16.82
CA HIS A 111 -3.31 1.17 16.82
C HIS A 111 -3.11 2.60 16.32
N LEU A 112 -4.02 3.11 15.50
CA LEU A 112 -3.97 4.44 14.87
C LEU A 112 -5.33 5.17 15.01
N PRO A 113 -5.75 5.54 16.23
CA PRO A 113 -7.08 6.07 16.48
C PRO A 113 -7.36 7.41 15.79
N ASP A 114 -6.34 8.22 15.54
CA ASP A 114 -6.48 9.56 14.95
C ASP A 114 -6.33 9.57 13.42
N GLU A 115 -5.89 8.46 12.83
CA GLU A 115 -5.64 8.40 11.38
C GLU A 115 -6.89 7.97 10.63
N THR A 116 -7.17 8.64 9.50
CA THR A 116 -8.33 8.33 8.64
C THR A 116 -7.98 7.39 7.49
N VAL A 117 -6.68 7.15 7.28
CA VAL A 117 -6.15 6.22 6.28
C VAL A 117 -4.99 5.46 6.87
N PHE A 118 -5.06 4.14 6.74
CA PHE A 118 -3.91 3.29 6.98
C PHE A 118 -3.15 3.05 5.67
N ASN A 119 -1.82 3.14 5.73
CA ASN A 119 -0.93 2.99 4.58
C ASN A 119 0.19 2.00 4.92
N ILE A 120 0.48 1.10 4.00
CA ILE A 120 1.57 0.13 4.12
C ILE A 120 2.19 -0.12 2.75
N SER A 121 3.51 -0.33 2.73
CA SER A 121 4.22 -0.68 1.50
C SER A 121 4.76 -2.10 1.59
N VAL A 122 4.57 -2.87 0.52
CA VAL A 122 5.13 -4.22 0.38
C VAL A 122 6.04 -4.22 -0.84
N ARG A 123 7.32 -4.49 -0.62
CA ARG A 123 8.32 -4.65 -1.69
C ARG A 123 8.45 -6.13 -2.01
N ILE A 124 8.44 -6.49 -3.29
CA ILE A 124 8.30 -7.88 -3.73
C ILE A 124 9.21 -8.14 -4.93
N THR A 125 10.02 -9.19 -4.86
CA THR A 125 10.61 -9.87 -6.02
C THR A 125 10.04 -11.28 -6.06
N PRO A 126 9.17 -11.60 -7.04
CA PRO A 126 8.71 -12.97 -7.26
C PRO A 126 9.90 -13.86 -7.59
N GLY A 127 9.90 -15.10 -7.06
CA GLY A 127 10.94 -16.06 -7.35
C GLY A 127 10.95 -16.47 -8.83
N GLY A 128 12.13 -16.68 -9.38
CA GLY A 128 12.36 -17.19 -10.73
C GLY A 128 13.06 -18.55 -10.70
N LEU A 129 13.37 -19.10 -11.88
CA LEU A 129 14.21 -20.29 -11.99
C LEU A 129 15.63 -19.96 -11.50
N GLY A 130 15.94 -20.31 -10.24
CA GLY A 130 17.25 -20.15 -9.61
C GLY A 130 17.34 -19.06 -8.53
N GLU A 131 16.33 -18.20 -8.38
CA GLU A 131 16.27 -17.16 -7.34
C GLU A 131 15.04 -17.35 -6.46
N GLY A 132 15.24 -17.36 -5.13
CA GLY A 132 14.15 -17.40 -4.17
C GLY A 132 13.29 -16.13 -4.20
N SER A 133 12.01 -16.24 -3.86
CA SER A 133 11.18 -15.06 -3.64
C SER A 133 11.70 -14.28 -2.44
N LYS A 134 11.71 -12.94 -2.55
CA LYS A 134 11.99 -12.05 -1.43
C LYS A 134 10.96 -10.94 -1.35
N TRP A 135 10.62 -10.55 -0.13
CA TRP A 135 9.62 -9.54 0.13
C TRP A 135 9.92 -8.87 1.46
N ALA A 136 9.50 -7.61 1.58
CA ALA A 136 9.64 -6.83 2.79
C ALA A 136 8.40 -5.96 2.99
N ILE A 137 7.92 -5.92 4.22
CA ILE A 137 6.90 -4.98 4.65
C ILE A 137 7.62 -3.73 5.16
N VAL A 138 7.26 -2.58 4.60
CA VAL A 138 7.92 -1.31 4.86
C VAL A 138 6.90 -0.32 5.40
N MET A 139 7.25 0.28 6.52
CA MET A 139 6.53 1.43 7.06
C MET A 139 6.81 2.65 6.15
N PRO A 140 5.78 3.33 5.62
CA PRO A 140 5.97 4.59 4.91
C PRO A 140 6.74 5.58 5.79
N LYS A 141 7.72 6.30 5.20
CA LYS A 141 8.60 7.22 5.95
C LYS A 141 7.83 8.29 6.72
N ASP A 142 6.68 8.69 6.19
CA ASP A 142 5.77 9.68 6.78
C ASP A 142 5.11 9.21 8.09
N MET A 143 5.31 7.93 8.46
CA MET A 143 4.69 7.27 9.60
C MET A 143 5.69 6.91 10.72
N LEU A 144 6.96 7.34 10.64
CA LEU A 144 7.88 7.14 11.76
C LEU A 144 7.45 8.00 12.96
N PRO A 145 7.49 7.49 14.22
CA PRO A 145 7.03 8.24 15.40
C PRO A 145 7.70 9.60 15.62
N ARG A 146 8.93 9.77 15.11
CA ARG A 146 9.63 11.07 15.10
C ARG A 146 8.90 12.14 14.27
N TYR A 147 8.18 11.72 13.23
CA TYR A 147 7.43 12.60 12.34
C TYR A 147 5.95 12.70 12.72
N ARG A 148 5.39 11.72 13.44
CA ARG A 148 4.00 11.72 13.94
C ARG A 148 3.88 11.18 15.38
N PRO A 149 3.77 12.05 16.38
CA PRO A 149 3.45 11.65 17.75
C PRO A 149 2.12 10.87 17.82
N GLY A 150 2.03 9.86 18.70
CA GLY A 150 0.84 9.01 18.84
C GLY A 150 0.88 7.69 18.05
N TRP A 151 1.86 7.52 17.16
CA TRP A 151 2.05 6.30 16.39
C TRP A 151 2.71 5.16 17.21
N PRO A 152 2.43 3.88 16.88
CA PRO A 152 3.07 2.73 17.51
C PRO A 152 4.60 2.77 17.40
N ARG A 153 5.31 2.16 18.36
CA ARG A 153 6.76 1.97 18.23
C ARG A 153 7.03 1.05 17.04
N GLN A 154 8.21 1.21 16.43
CA GLN A 154 8.60 0.42 15.25
C GLN A 154 8.48 -1.10 15.49
N GLN A 155 8.86 -1.59 16.67
CA GLN A 155 8.74 -3.02 17.00
C GLN A 155 7.28 -3.50 17.02
N ASP A 156 6.37 -2.70 17.59
CA ASP A 156 4.96 -3.05 17.76
C ASP A 156 4.28 -3.01 16.39
N TRP A 157 4.68 -2.04 15.56
CA TRP A 157 4.29 -1.96 14.16
C TRP A 157 4.72 -3.18 13.35
N VAL A 158 5.99 -3.58 13.49
CA VAL A 158 6.52 -4.76 12.78
C VAL A 158 5.77 -6.02 13.23
N ALA A 159 5.61 -6.23 14.53
CA ALA A 159 4.90 -7.39 15.06
C ALA A 159 3.44 -7.45 14.57
N TRP A 160 2.75 -6.31 14.60
CA TRP A 160 1.37 -6.20 14.11
C TRP A 160 1.28 -6.43 12.60
N THR A 161 2.13 -5.78 11.79
CA THR A 161 2.10 -6.00 10.34
C THR A 161 2.49 -7.44 9.96
N GLN A 162 3.25 -8.16 10.78
CA GLN A 162 3.53 -9.58 10.54
C GLN A 162 2.35 -10.52 10.85
N SER A 163 1.31 -10.06 11.55
CA SER A 163 0.15 -10.89 11.89
C SER A 163 -0.88 -11.01 10.76
N PHE A 164 -0.65 -10.36 9.61
CA PHE A 164 -1.56 -10.36 8.47
C PHE A 164 -0.81 -10.63 7.15
N ASP A 165 -1.45 -11.34 6.23
CA ASP A 165 -0.83 -11.75 4.96
C ASP A 165 -0.91 -10.65 3.90
N TRP A 166 -0.06 -9.63 4.06
CA TRP A 166 0.05 -8.53 3.10
C TRP A 166 0.56 -8.98 1.73
N LEU A 167 1.36 -10.05 1.68
CA LEU A 167 1.92 -10.55 0.43
C LEU A 167 0.81 -11.05 -0.50
N SER A 168 -0.17 -11.78 0.04
CA SER A 168 -1.33 -12.24 -0.73
C SER A 168 -2.15 -11.06 -1.27
N VAL A 169 -2.40 -10.04 -0.46
CA VAL A 169 -3.09 -8.82 -0.90
C VAL A 169 -2.33 -8.11 -2.02
N SER A 170 -1.02 -7.88 -1.84
CA SER A 170 -0.17 -7.16 -2.80
C SER A 170 -0.01 -7.90 -4.13
N THR A 171 0.08 -9.24 -4.10
CA THR A 171 0.23 -10.07 -5.30
C THR A 171 -0.94 -9.88 -6.26
N GLY A 172 -2.16 -9.71 -5.75
CA GLY A 172 -3.34 -9.43 -6.58
C GLY A 172 -3.18 -8.19 -7.45
N PHE A 173 -2.56 -7.13 -6.93
CA PHE A 173 -2.31 -5.90 -7.67
C PHE A 173 -1.21 -6.05 -8.71
N ILE A 174 -0.16 -6.84 -8.42
CA ILE A 174 0.90 -7.13 -9.40
C ILE A 174 0.31 -7.90 -10.58
N HIS A 175 -0.54 -8.90 -10.35
CA HIS A 175 -1.27 -9.56 -11.44
C HIS A 175 -2.15 -8.59 -12.23
N GLY A 176 -2.82 -7.64 -11.54
CA GLY A 176 -3.58 -6.57 -12.19
C GLY A 176 -2.72 -5.73 -13.13
N LEU A 177 -1.53 -5.31 -12.69
CA LEU A 177 -0.55 -4.61 -13.54
C LEU A 177 -0.14 -5.48 -14.74
N LEU A 178 0.26 -6.73 -14.51
CA LEU A 178 0.76 -7.61 -15.57
C LEU A 178 -0.30 -7.92 -16.64
N ASN A 179 -1.58 -7.97 -16.27
CA ASN A 179 -2.67 -8.15 -17.22
C ASN A 179 -3.00 -6.88 -18.01
N ALA A 180 -2.58 -5.71 -17.52
CA ALA A 180 -2.84 -4.41 -18.15
C ALA A 180 -1.69 -3.94 -19.05
N LEU A 181 -0.50 -4.54 -18.92
CA LEU A 181 0.66 -4.34 -19.79
C LEU A 181 0.56 -5.21 -21.05
#